data_AF-A0A815WUA4-F1
#
_entry.id   AF-A0A815WUA4-F1
#
_cell.length_a   1.000
_cell.length_b   1.000
_cell.length_c   1.000
_cell.angle_alpha   90.00
_cell.angle_beta   90.00
_cell.angle_gamma   90.00
#
_symmetry.space_group_name_H-M   'P 1'
#
loop_
_entity.id
_entity.type
_entity.pdbx_description
1 polymer ?
#
loop_
_entity_poly.entity_id
_entity_poly.type
_entity_poly.pdbx_seq_one_letter_code
_entity_poly.pdbx_strand_id
1 'polypeptide(L)'
;MDSCEFTYIGRSDSQPKHALGIERSWDELKAEFGRSGPGLPGAIYFKTISVEGPTLFAVVDGNTVLYHEHDKWYHYITAKDVKFGMLNTDERNPARATIDKNYLDDKKWSVTYNT
;
A
#
# COMPACT_ATOMS: atom_id res chain seq x y z
N MET A 1 -12.63 2.74 -1.00
CA MET A 1 -11.49 3.46 -1.62
C MET A 1 -10.59 2.42 -2.24
N ASP A 2 -10.06 2.65 -3.43
CA ASP A 2 -9.13 1.69 -4.03
C ASP A 2 -7.82 1.67 -3.24
N SER A 3 -7.21 0.49 -3.17
CA SER A 3 -6.04 0.20 -2.36
C SER A 3 -5.08 -0.69 -3.13
N CYS A 4 -3.81 -0.55 -2.80
CA CYS A 4 -2.75 -1.40 -3.31
C CYS A 4 -1.88 -1.85 -2.15
N GLU A 5 -1.54 -3.14 -2.15
CA GLU A 5 -0.54 -3.70 -1.25
C GLU A 5 0.56 -4.40 -2.02
N PHE A 6 1.75 -4.45 -1.43
CA PHE A 6 2.89 -5.18 -1.96
C PHE A 6 3.89 -5.54 -0.86
N THR A 7 4.74 -6.52 -1.13
CA THR A 7 5.85 -6.90 -0.26
C THR A 7 7.16 -6.41 -0.86
N TYR A 8 8.09 -5.92 -0.02
CA TYR A 8 9.40 -5.45 -0.48
C TYR A 8 10.49 -5.73 0.57
N ILE A 9 11.76 -5.68 0.16
CA ILE A 9 12.92 -5.69 1.07
C ILE A 9 13.62 -4.34 0.93
N GLY A 10 13.65 -3.55 2.01
CA GLY A 10 14.36 -2.28 2.02
C GLY A 10 15.87 -2.46 1.91
N ARG A 11 16.60 -1.45 1.43
CA ARG A 11 18.05 -1.55 1.17
C ARG A 11 18.86 -1.95 2.41
N SER A 12 18.42 -1.52 3.59
CA SER A 12 19.09 -1.79 4.86
C SER A 12 18.41 -2.90 5.67
N ASP A 13 17.35 -3.50 5.12
CA ASP A 13 16.54 -4.50 5.80
C ASP A 13 16.95 -5.91 5.37
N SER A 14 16.97 -6.83 6.32
CA SER A 14 17.25 -8.26 6.07
C SER A 14 16.00 -9.11 5.90
N GLN A 15 14.81 -8.54 6.19
CA GLN A 15 13.53 -9.23 6.13
C GLN A 15 12.54 -8.49 5.22
N PRO A 16 11.61 -9.22 4.56
CA PRO A 16 10.51 -8.60 3.83
C PRO A 16 9.62 -7.76 4.74
N LYS A 17 9.17 -6.63 4.19
CA LYS A 17 8.22 -5.68 4.76
C LYS A 17 6.99 -5.60 3.89
N HIS A 18 5.89 -5.19 4.50
CA HIS A 18 4.60 -5.04 3.81
C HIS A 18 4.21 -3.57 3.72
N ALA A 19 3.81 -3.14 2.54
CA ALA A 19 3.27 -1.80 2.30
C ALA A 19 1.82 -1.91 1.84
N LEU A 20 0.96 -1.09 2.43
CA LEU A 20 -0.44 -0.90 2.06
C LEU A 20 -0.68 0.59 1.84
N GLY A 21 -1.27 0.93 0.70
CA GLY A 21 -1.62 2.30 0.36
C GLY A 21 -3.04 2.44 -0.18
N ILE A 22 -3.57 3.65 -0.04
CA ILE A 22 -4.86 4.06 -0.58
C ILE A 22 -4.65 4.95 -1.79
N GLU A 23 -5.42 4.70 -2.84
CA GLU A 23 -5.32 5.45 -4.08
C GLU A 23 -5.71 6.93 -3.84
N ARG A 24 -4.91 7.82 -4.41
CA ARG A 24 -5.11 9.27 -4.42
C ARG A 24 -4.60 9.86 -5.72
N SER A 25 -5.09 11.04 -6.07
CA SER A 25 -4.54 11.77 -7.21
C SER A 25 -3.14 12.30 -6.91
N TRP A 26 -2.32 12.46 -7.95
CA TRP A 26 -0.98 13.07 -7.79
C TRP A 26 -1.06 14.50 -7.26
N ASP A 27 -2.08 15.27 -7.65
CA ASP A 27 -2.24 16.66 -7.19
C ASP A 27 -2.54 16.76 -5.69
N GLU A 28 -3.39 15.86 -5.16
CA GLU A 28 -3.63 15.77 -3.71
C GLU A 28 -2.34 15.44 -2.96
N LEU A 29 -1.58 14.45 -3.44
CA LEU A 29 -0.38 13.99 -2.77
C LEU A 29 0.75 15.02 -2.80
N LYS A 30 0.87 15.78 -3.91
CA LYS A 30 1.80 16.92 -3.97
C LYS A 30 1.46 17.98 -2.93
N ALA A 31 0.18 18.35 -2.84
CA ALA A 31 -0.26 19.36 -1.90
C ALA A 31 -0.07 18.88 -0.44
N GLU A 32 -0.39 17.61 -0.16
CA GLU A 32 -0.28 17.04 1.18
C GLU A 32 1.17 16.91 1.66
N PHE A 33 2.07 16.40 0.81
CA PHE A 33 3.45 16.10 1.18
C PHE A 33 4.46 17.18 0.76
N GLY A 34 3.98 18.32 0.25
CA GLY A 34 4.85 19.40 -0.25
C GLY A 34 5.77 18.96 -1.38
N ARG A 35 5.30 18.06 -2.26
CA ARG A 35 6.09 17.55 -3.40
C ARG A 35 5.90 18.43 -4.63
N SER A 36 6.89 18.38 -5.52
CA SER A 36 6.86 19.10 -6.80
C SER A 36 7.12 18.16 -7.98
N GLY A 37 6.93 18.68 -9.19
CA GLY A 37 7.19 17.95 -10.43
C GLY A 37 5.98 17.26 -11.07
N PRO A 38 6.14 16.79 -12.32
CA PRO A 38 5.09 16.07 -13.02
C PRO A 38 4.89 14.67 -12.43
N GLY A 39 3.67 14.17 -12.59
CA GLY A 39 3.40 12.75 -12.33
C GLY A 39 4.09 11.85 -13.35
N LEU A 40 4.20 10.58 -13.01
CA LEU A 40 4.57 9.51 -13.93
C LEU A 40 3.40 9.20 -14.90
N PRO A 41 3.65 9.15 -16.22
CA PRO A 41 2.64 8.72 -17.19
C PRO A 41 2.14 7.30 -16.90
N GLY A 42 0.82 7.08 -16.96
CA GLY A 42 0.22 5.75 -16.78
C GLY A 42 0.30 5.20 -15.35
N ALA A 43 0.70 6.01 -14.37
CA ALA A 43 0.86 5.59 -12.99
C ALA A 43 -0.42 5.77 -12.18
N ILE A 44 -0.64 4.85 -11.24
CA ILE A 44 -1.62 5.00 -10.15
C ILE A 44 -0.85 5.34 -8.88
N TYR A 45 -1.31 6.33 -8.12
CA TYR A 45 -0.58 6.85 -6.95
C TYR A 45 -1.26 6.46 -5.66
N PHE A 46 -0.45 6.17 -4.65
CA PHE A 46 -0.90 5.67 -3.38
C PHE A 46 -0.26 6.44 -2.23
N LYS A 47 -1.09 6.83 -1.27
CA LYS A 47 -0.64 7.24 0.07
C LYS A 47 -0.52 5.99 0.92
N THR A 48 0.66 5.74 1.46
CA THR A 48 0.87 4.60 2.36
C THR A 48 0.14 4.83 3.68
N ILE A 49 -0.53 3.79 4.16
CA ILE A 49 -1.24 3.76 5.44
C ILE A 49 -0.70 2.69 6.38
N SER A 50 0.09 1.73 5.88
CA SER A 50 0.85 0.80 6.72
C SER A 50 1.93 1.53 7.52
N VAL A 51 2.31 0.94 8.65
CA VAL A 51 3.40 1.44 9.51
C VAL A 51 4.75 1.33 8.78
N GLU A 52 4.90 0.29 7.97
CA GLU A 52 6.07 0.04 7.13
C GLU A 52 5.81 0.56 5.71
N GLY A 53 6.85 0.98 5.00
CA GLY A 53 6.75 1.45 3.62
C GLY A 53 7.31 2.86 3.40
N PRO A 54 7.34 3.30 2.12
CA PRO A 54 7.56 4.71 1.81
C PRO A 54 6.35 5.53 2.25
N THR A 55 6.46 6.85 2.38
CA THR A 55 5.29 7.70 2.63
C THR A 55 4.31 7.73 1.45
N LEU A 56 4.84 7.58 0.24
CA LEU A 56 4.11 7.62 -1.02
C LEU A 56 4.79 6.73 -2.05
N PHE A 57 3.96 6.03 -2.82
CA PHE A 57 4.41 5.20 -3.94
C PHE A 57 3.47 5.31 -5.13
N ALA A 58 3.94 4.85 -6.28
CA ALA A 58 3.16 4.73 -7.51
C ALA A 58 3.37 3.36 -8.13
N VAL A 59 2.34 2.86 -8.80
CA VAL A 59 2.42 1.63 -9.60
C VAL A 59 2.22 2.00 -11.07
N VAL A 60 3.19 1.62 -11.91
CA VAL A 60 3.20 1.83 -13.35
C VAL A 60 3.03 0.48 -14.05
N ASP A 61 2.20 0.44 -15.09
CA ASP A 61 1.91 -0.76 -15.89
C ASP A 61 1.46 -1.98 -15.05
N GLY A 62 0.82 -1.72 -13.89
CA GLY A 62 0.23 -2.74 -13.01
C GLY A 62 1.22 -3.56 -12.18
N ASN A 63 2.54 -3.43 -12.36
CA ASN A 63 3.52 -4.24 -11.62
C ASN A 63 4.81 -3.51 -11.24
N THR A 64 5.11 -2.36 -11.85
CA THR A 64 6.33 -1.60 -11.52
C THR A 64 6.04 -0.65 -10.38
N VAL A 65 6.61 -0.90 -9.19
CA VAL A 65 6.42 -0.04 -8.01
C VAL A 65 7.57 0.95 -7.86
N LEU A 66 7.23 2.24 -7.74
CA LEU A 66 8.17 3.32 -7.48
C LEU A 66 7.83 4.02 -6.17
N TYR A 67 8.84 4.41 -5.38
CA TYR A 67 8.66 5.33 -4.25
C TYR A 67 9.17 6.72 -4.60
N HIS A 68 8.62 7.71 -3.91
CA HIS A 68 9.01 9.10 -4.10
C HIS A 68 9.80 9.63 -2.90
N GLU A 69 11.00 10.12 -3.17
CA GLU A 69 11.89 10.67 -2.16
C GLU A 69 12.65 11.86 -2.76
N HIS A 70 12.88 12.94 -2.00
CA HIS A 70 13.65 14.11 -2.47
C HIS A 70 13.23 14.63 -3.87
N ASP A 71 11.92 14.72 -4.13
CA ASP A 71 11.33 15.15 -5.40
C ASP A 71 11.74 14.31 -6.63
N LYS A 72 12.04 13.03 -6.40
CA LYS A 72 12.42 12.05 -7.41
C LYS A 72 11.73 10.71 -7.19
N TRP A 73 11.50 10.02 -8.30
CA TRP A 73 10.97 8.66 -8.31
C TRP A 73 12.10 7.64 -8.37
N TYR A 74 11.98 6.60 -7.55
CA TYR A 74 12.95 5.52 -7.44
C TYR A 74 12.25 4.16 -7.54
N HIS A 75 12.85 3.23 -8.27
CA HIS A 75 12.30 1.89 -8.43
C HIS A 75 12.53 1.03 -7.17
N TYR A 76 11.50 0.32 -6.73
CA TYR A 76 11.70 -0.82 -5.85
C TYR A 76 12.18 -2.02 -6.66
N ILE A 77 13.42 -2.43 -6.42
CA ILE A 77 14.01 -3.63 -7.04
C ILE A 77 13.33 -4.91 -6.50
N THR A 78 12.81 -4.85 -5.27
CA THR A 78 12.34 -6.01 -4.51
C THR A 78 10.82 -6.03 -4.32
N ALA A 79 10.08 -5.08 -4.90
CA ALA A 79 8.62 -5.07 -4.82
C ALA A 79 8.05 -6.27 -5.57
N LYS A 80 7.19 -7.04 -4.88
CA LYS A 80 6.55 -8.26 -5.37
C LYS A 80 5.14 -8.36 -4.80
N ASP A 81 4.37 -9.28 -5.38
CA ASP A 81 3.01 -9.61 -4.93
C ASP A 81 2.09 -8.37 -4.89
N VAL A 82 2.22 -7.51 -5.91
CA VAL A 82 1.40 -6.30 -6.06
C VAL A 82 -0.05 -6.71 -6.26
N LYS A 83 -0.92 -6.30 -5.34
CA LYS A 83 -2.35 -6.61 -5.36
C LYS A 83 -3.16 -5.33 -5.24
N PHE A 84 -4.20 -5.26 -6.06
CA PHE A 84 -5.18 -4.18 -6.03
C PHE A 84 -6.49 -4.68 -5.42
N GLY A 85 -7.15 -3.84 -4.64
CA GLY A 85 -8.43 -4.18 -4.03
C GLY A 85 -9.18 -2.96 -3.51
N MET A 86 -10.43 -3.16 -3.09
CA MET A 86 -11.21 -2.11 -2.42
C MET A 86 -11.00 -2.18 -0.92
N LEU A 87 -10.54 -1.09 -0.32
CA LEU A 87 -10.52 -0.91 1.12
C LEU A 87 -11.97 -0.70 1.60
N ASN A 88 -12.51 -1.66 2.35
CA ASN A 88 -13.81 -1.55 2.99
C ASN A 88 -13.71 -0.66 4.24
N THR A 89 -14.25 0.55 4.15
CA THR A 89 -14.20 1.58 5.21
C THR A 89 -15.10 1.33 6.42
N ASP A 90 -15.66 0.13 6.58
CA ASP A 90 -16.33 -0.29 7.83
C ASP A 90 -15.34 -0.58 8.97
N GLU A 91 -14.05 -0.74 8.65
CA GLU A 91 -12.97 -0.80 9.64
C GLU A 91 -12.50 0.61 10.05
N ARG A 92 -13.41 1.41 10.63
CA ARG A 92 -12.98 2.56 11.45
C ARG A 92 -12.39 2.03 12.75
N ASN A 93 -11.14 1.58 12.73
CA ASN A 93 -10.37 1.45 13.96
C ASN A 93 -8.98 2.08 13.81
N PRO A 94 -8.80 3.35 14.22
CA PRO A 94 -7.49 4.00 14.32
C PRO A 94 -6.79 3.49 15.59
N ALA A 95 -6.27 2.27 15.55
CA ALA A 95 -5.42 1.76 16.61
C ALA A 95 -4.15 1.18 15.99
N ARG A 96 -3.00 1.63 16.51
CA ARG A 96 -1.74 0.89 16.51
C ARG A 96 -2.05 -0.61 16.47
N ALA A 97 -1.61 -1.31 15.43
CA ALA A 97 -1.63 -2.76 15.38
C ALA A 97 -0.71 -3.29 16.49
N THR A 98 -1.23 -3.27 17.72
CA THR A 98 -0.73 -4.09 18.80
C THR A 98 -1.20 -5.47 18.43
N ILE A 99 -0.24 -6.33 18.11
CA ILE A 99 -0.48 -7.74 17.87
C ILE A 99 -1.16 -8.30 19.12
N ASP A 100 -2.48 -8.48 19.06
CA ASP A 100 -3.18 -9.28 20.06
C ASP A 100 -3.02 -10.75 19.65
N LYS A 101 -2.21 -11.48 20.43
CA LYS A 101 -1.79 -12.87 20.20
C LYS A 101 -2.92 -13.90 20.42
N ASN A 102 -4.17 -13.56 20.12
CA ASN A 102 -5.31 -14.45 20.38
C ASN A 102 -6.14 -14.80 19.13
N TYR A 103 -5.66 -14.49 17.92
CA TYR A 103 -6.30 -14.97 16.68
C TYR A 103 -5.75 -16.34 16.25
N LEU A 104 -5.82 -17.30 17.16
CA LEU A 104 -5.74 -18.73 16.89
C LEU A 104 -6.79 -19.38 17.79
N ASP A 105 -8.06 -19.33 17.39
CA ASP A 105 -8.98 -20.43 17.67
C ASP A 105 -10.26 -20.31 16.82
N ASP A 106 -10.57 -21.43 16.18
CA ASP A 106 -11.90 -21.88 15.76
C ASP A 106 -12.86 -20.87 15.10
N LYS A 107 -13.02 -21.01 13.77
CA LYS A 107 -14.34 -21.32 13.19
C LYS A 107 -14.27 -21.76 11.72
N LYS A 108 -14.80 -22.97 11.51
CA LYS A 108 -15.22 -23.55 10.24
C LYS A 108 -16.02 -22.55 9.42
N TRP A 109 -15.62 -22.33 8.17
CA TRP A 109 -16.45 -21.67 7.17
C TRP A 109 -17.39 -22.69 6.54
N SER A 110 -18.71 -22.54 6.73
CA SER A 110 -19.73 -23.14 5.87
C SER A 110 -20.23 -22.07 4.90
N VAL A 111 -20.04 -22.32 3.60
CA VAL A 111 -20.58 -21.49 2.52
C VAL A 111 -21.94 -22.06 2.12
N THR A 112 -22.98 -21.22 2.12
CA THR A 112 -24.29 -21.56 1.56
C THR A 112 -24.53 -20.71 0.32
N TYR A 113 -24.87 -21.35 -0.80
CA TYR A 113 -25.30 -20.67 -2.02
C TYR A 113 -26.83 -20.60 -2.01
N ASN A 114 -27.38 -19.38 -2.14
CA ASN A 114 -28.80 -19.21 -2.37
C ASN A 114 -29.07 -19.31 -3.88
N THR A 115 -29.84 -20.33 -4.28
CA THR A 115 -30.59 -20.38 -5.55
C THR A 115 -31.80 -19.46 -5.50
#